data_AF-A0A660MG17-F1
#
_entry.id   AF-A0A660MG17-F1
#
_cell.length_a   1.000
_cell.length_b   1.000
_cell.length_c   1.000
_cell.angle_alpha   90.00
_cell.angle_beta   90.00
_cell.angle_gamma   90.00
#
_symmetry.space_group_name_H-M   'P 1'
#
loop_
_entity.id
_entity.type
_entity.pdbx_description
1 polymer ?
#
loop_
_entity_poly.entity_id
_entity_poly.type
_entity_poly.pdbx_seq_one_letter_code
_entity_poly.pdbx_strand_id
1 'polypeptide(L)'
;MTISDTLPPPRRRAAWAAACALALALIPAHAAEITFSRIGAGDAGLQQFWQLTPEEAQRYRNIMAATGERYKTASPLAVLAIMADTPEDRDYYAKRAALHEHEMVKREIETALRISEEMSGEVLMEKMTRFTDGLTGINTTDYLPDERNPAWHDGDWLVLYIDDSCLTAGCMGQFTPQMKDTIPANIKAERVLVLNSKLPLTAGAEAVIKTWPETPVQLYDPIEHHYLQRGG
;
A
#
# COMPACT_ATOMS: atom_id res chain seq x y z
N MET A 1 -4.01 10.36 -74.93
CA MET A 1 -4.17 11.57 -74.12
C MET A 1 -5.56 12.13 -74.41
N THR A 2 -6.55 11.75 -73.59
CA THR A 2 -7.80 12.47 -73.27
C THR A 2 -8.64 11.57 -72.36
N ILE A 3 -9.19 12.17 -71.31
CA ILE A 3 -10.05 11.59 -70.27
C ILE A 3 -11.51 11.63 -70.76
N SER A 4 -12.29 10.59 -70.48
CA SER A 4 -13.77 10.60 -70.36
C SER A 4 -14.18 9.28 -69.69
N ASP A 5 -14.70 9.31 -68.46
CA ASP A 5 -16.13 9.42 -68.12
C ASP A 5 -16.80 8.05 -67.97
N THR A 6 -17.34 7.76 -66.78
CA THR A 6 -18.78 7.49 -66.56
C THR A 6 -19.06 6.94 -65.15
N LEU A 7 -19.67 7.79 -64.34
CA LEU A 7 -20.66 7.49 -63.28
C LEU A 7 -22.03 7.95 -63.85
N PRO A 8 -23.25 7.71 -63.28
CA PRO A 8 -23.67 6.94 -62.09
C PRO A 8 -25.02 6.13 -62.34
N PRO A 9 -26.09 6.14 -61.50
CA PRO A 9 -26.47 5.27 -60.35
C PRO A 9 -27.92 4.66 -60.52
N PRO A 10 -28.81 4.52 -59.50
CA PRO A 10 -28.80 3.84 -58.19
C PRO A 10 -29.98 2.84 -57.99
N ARG A 11 -30.04 2.18 -56.82
CA ARG A 11 -31.20 2.12 -55.86
C ARG A 11 -31.52 0.72 -55.34
N ARG A 12 -31.45 0.58 -54.02
CA ARG A 12 -32.52 0.22 -53.04
C ARG A 12 -31.87 -0.60 -51.91
N ARG A 13 -31.55 0.04 -50.78
CA ARG A 13 -32.33 0.17 -49.55
C ARG A 13 -32.43 -1.14 -48.73
N ALA A 14 -32.01 -1.00 -47.47
CA ALA A 14 -32.33 -1.78 -46.28
C ALA A 14 -31.58 -3.12 -46.13
N ALA A 15 -31.06 -3.51 -44.98
CA ALA A 15 -30.94 -2.89 -43.65
C ALA A 15 -30.12 -3.86 -42.76
N TRP A 16 -29.79 -3.42 -41.54
CA TRP A 16 -29.34 -4.21 -40.37
C TRP A 16 -27.85 -4.60 -40.39
N ALA A 17 -26.93 -3.84 -39.79
CA ALA A 17 -26.73 -3.70 -38.33
C ALA A 17 -26.65 -5.06 -37.62
N ALA A 18 -25.41 -5.48 -37.30
CA ALA A 18 -24.96 -6.26 -36.13
C ALA A 18 -23.89 -7.30 -36.50
N ALA A 19 -22.62 -6.93 -36.31
CA ALA A 19 -21.55 -7.87 -35.94
C ALA A 19 -20.30 -7.12 -35.42
N CYS A 20 -20.49 -6.07 -34.61
CA CYS A 20 -19.46 -5.58 -33.70
C CYS A 20 -19.84 -6.04 -32.30
N ALA A 21 -19.66 -7.32 -32.01
CA ALA A 21 -19.78 -7.85 -30.66
C ALA A 21 -19.02 -9.17 -30.54
N LEU A 22 -18.11 -9.21 -29.57
CA LEU A 22 -17.46 -10.38 -28.99
C LEU A 22 -16.48 -11.18 -29.88
N ALA A 23 -15.26 -10.64 -29.99
CA ALA A 23 -14.06 -11.46 -29.87
C ALA A 23 -13.45 -11.24 -28.47
N LEU A 24 -14.25 -11.45 -27.41
CA LEU A 24 -13.75 -11.72 -26.07
C LEU A 24 -13.88 -13.23 -25.86
N ALA A 25 -12.88 -13.97 -26.32
CA ALA A 25 -12.73 -15.37 -25.98
C ALA A 25 -11.25 -15.67 -25.76
N LEU A 26 -10.92 -15.73 -24.47
CA LEU A 26 -9.91 -16.59 -23.87
C LEU A 26 -8.46 -16.27 -24.25
N ILE A 27 -7.94 -15.20 -23.64
CA ILE A 27 -6.54 -15.24 -23.21
C ILE A 27 -6.52 -16.28 -22.09
N PRO A 28 -5.84 -17.43 -22.23
CA PRO A 28 -5.65 -18.30 -21.09
C PRO A 28 -4.88 -17.46 -20.07
N ALA A 29 -5.43 -17.30 -18.87
CA ALA A 29 -4.65 -16.84 -17.75
C ALA A 29 -3.59 -17.92 -17.51
N HIS A 30 -2.46 -17.79 -18.22
CA HIS A 30 -1.27 -18.52 -17.89
C HIS A 30 -0.93 -17.99 -16.51
N ALA A 31 -1.29 -18.75 -15.47
CA ALA A 31 -0.59 -18.63 -14.20
C ALA A 31 0.88 -18.60 -14.60
N ALA A 32 1.58 -17.50 -14.29
CA ALA A 32 3.00 -17.42 -14.55
C ALA A 32 3.60 -18.66 -13.91
N GLU A 33 4.02 -19.63 -14.73
CA GLU A 33 4.76 -20.77 -14.24
C GLU A 33 6.04 -20.14 -13.74
N ILE A 34 6.13 -19.97 -12.42
CA ILE A 34 7.35 -19.52 -11.77
C ILE A 34 8.31 -20.68 -11.97
N THR A 35 8.98 -20.70 -13.12
CA THR A 35 10.17 -21.53 -13.30
C THR A 35 11.15 -21.02 -12.28
N PHE A 36 11.31 -21.76 -11.18
CA PHE A 36 12.44 -21.62 -10.29
C PHE A 36 13.68 -22.03 -11.11
N SER A 37 14.18 -21.10 -11.92
CA SER A 37 15.52 -21.22 -12.48
C SER A 37 16.45 -21.23 -11.29
N ARG A 38 16.94 -22.42 -10.95
CA ARG A 38 18.08 -22.58 -10.06
C ARG A 38 19.13 -21.60 -10.56
N ILE A 39 19.46 -20.57 -9.78
CA ILE A 39 20.56 -19.68 -10.13
C ILE A 39 21.78 -20.59 -10.28
N GLY A 40 22.22 -20.81 -11.52
CA GLY A 40 23.38 -21.66 -11.83
C GLY A 40 23.07 -23.03 -12.45
N ALA A 41 22.68 -23.05 -13.72
CA ALA A 41 23.23 -24.06 -14.62
C ALA A 41 24.20 -23.36 -15.58
N GLY A 42 25.46 -23.26 -15.17
CA GLY A 42 26.56 -22.75 -16.00
C GLY A 42 26.89 -21.26 -15.84
N ASP A 43 27.87 -20.82 -16.64
CA ASP A 43 28.56 -19.54 -16.53
C ASP A 43 27.64 -18.32 -16.66
N ALA A 44 26.56 -18.44 -17.43
CA ALA A 44 25.60 -17.36 -17.65
C ALA A 44 24.85 -16.98 -16.35
N GLY A 45 24.47 -17.97 -15.53
CA GLY A 45 23.76 -17.71 -14.28
C GLY A 45 24.64 -17.06 -13.23
N LEU A 46 25.92 -17.47 -13.16
CA LEU A 46 26.91 -16.86 -12.28
C LEU A 46 27.15 -15.40 -12.65
N GLN A 47 27.37 -15.12 -13.94
CA GLN A 47 27.59 -13.76 -14.44
C GLN A 47 26.37 -12.87 -14.23
N GLN A 48 25.17 -13.36 -14.53
CA GLN A 48 23.95 -12.56 -14.42
C GLN A 48 23.62 -12.20 -12.97
N PHE A 49 23.69 -13.17 -12.05
CA PHE A 49 23.31 -12.94 -10.66
C PHE A 49 24.30 -12.02 -9.94
N TRP A 50 25.60 -12.28 -10.10
CA TRP A 50 26.66 -11.53 -9.43
C TRP A 50 27.13 -10.31 -10.23
N GLN A 51 26.57 -10.10 -11.42
CA GLN A 51 26.94 -9.04 -12.36
C GLN A 51 28.45 -9.06 -12.67
N LEU A 52 29.00 -10.26 -12.85
CA LEU A 52 30.42 -10.44 -13.14
C LEU A 52 30.67 -10.36 -14.64
N THR A 53 31.80 -9.78 -15.03
CA THR A 53 32.27 -9.93 -16.41
C THR A 53 32.68 -11.38 -16.68
N PRO A 54 32.79 -11.80 -17.96
CA PRO A 54 33.30 -13.13 -18.30
C PRO A 54 34.68 -13.42 -17.68
N GLU A 55 35.55 -12.41 -17.63
CA GLU A 55 36.90 -12.51 -17.07
C GLU A 55 36.86 -12.68 -15.55
N GLU A 56 36.04 -11.89 -14.85
CA GLU A 56 35.83 -11.98 -13.40
C GLU A 56 35.27 -13.36 -13.01
N ALA A 57 34.29 -13.85 -13.76
CA ALA A 57 33.70 -15.17 -13.56
C ALA A 57 34.73 -16.30 -13.77
N GLN A 58 35.60 -16.18 -14.78
CA GLN A 58 36.67 -17.14 -15.00
C GLN A 58 37.74 -17.08 -13.90
N ARG A 59 38.10 -15.87 -13.43
CA ARG A 59 39.05 -15.68 -12.33
C ARG A 59 38.53 -16.35 -11.05
N TYR A 60 37.26 -16.14 -10.71
CA TYR A 60 36.61 -16.79 -9.58
C TYR A 60 36.66 -18.32 -9.70
N ARG A 61 36.36 -18.90 -10.86
CA ARG A 61 36.44 -20.36 -11.06
C ARG A 61 37.86 -20.89 -10.88
N ASN A 62 38.85 -20.21 -11.41
CA ASN A 62 40.25 -20.61 -11.26
C ASN A 62 40.64 -20.62 -9.77
N ILE A 63 40.21 -19.61 -9.01
CA ILE A 63 40.40 -19.54 -7.56
C ILE A 63 39.71 -20.70 -6.85
N MET A 64 38.43 -20.97 -7.16
CA MET A 64 37.68 -22.06 -6.52
C MET A 64 38.26 -23.44 -6.86
N ALA A 65 38.73 -23.64 -8.10
CA ALA A 65 39.42 -24.87 -8.49
C ALA A 65 40.73 -25.07 -7.74
N ALA A 66 41.46 -23.98 -7.45
CA ALA A 66 42.72 -24.02 -6.71
C ALA A 66 42.56 -24.13 -5.19
N THR A 67 41.49 -23.55 -4.63
CA THR A 67 41.26 -23.44 -3.18
C THR A 67 40.27 -24.46 -2.63
N GLY A 68 39.54 -25.16 -3.50
CA GLY A 68 38.55 -26.17 -3.15
C GLY A 68 37.43 -25.59 -2.28
N GLU A 69 37.16 -26.26 -1.16
CA GLU A 69 36.04 -25.95 -0.27
C GLU A 69 36.28 -24.74 0.64
N ARG A 70 37.49 -24.17 0.66
CA ARG A 70 37.90 -23.15 1.63
C ARG A 70 36.99 -21.92 1.63
N TYR A 71 36.47 -21.54 0.47
CA TYR A 71 35.64 -20.34 0.29
C TYR A 71 34.22 -20.65 -0.19
N LYS A 72 33.74 -21.88 -0.04
CA LYS A 72 32.43 -22.29 -0.54
C LYS A 72 31.24 -21.52 0.02
N THR A 73 31.40 -20.93 1.20
CA THR A 73 30.36 -20.13 1.88
C THR A 73 30.51 -18.64 1.61
N ALA A 74 31.57 -18.21 0.94
CA ALA A 74 31.79 -16.82 0.58
C ALA A 74 31.15 -16.52 -0.78
N SER A 75 30.64 -15.30 -0.94
CA SER A 75 30.17 -14.84 -2.25
C SER A 75 31.33 -14.71 -3.25
N PRO A 76 31.10 -14.91 -4.56
CA PRO A 76 32.12 -14.75 -5.59
C PRO A 76 32.87 -13.40 -5.52
N LEU A 77 32.15 -12.31 -5.21
CA LEU A 77 32.75 -10.99 -5.01
C LEU A 77 33.68 -10.96 -3.79
N ALA A 78 33.30 -11.59 -2.68
CA ALA A 78 34.16 -11.70 -1.50
C ALA A 78 35.40 -12.55 -1.78
N VAL A 79 35.27 -13.63 -2.55
CA VAL A 79 36.41 -14.46 -2.96
C VAL A 79 37.39 -13.69 -3.83
N LEU A 80 36.88 -12.94 -4.81
CA LEU A 80 37.68 -12.06 -5.66
C LEU A 80 38.39 -10.97 -4.85
N ALA A 81 37.74 -10.43 -3.82
CA ALA A 81 38.36 -9.46 -2.90
C ALA A 81 39.49 -10.09 -2.06
N ILE A 82 39.25 -11.27 -1.46
CA ILE A 82 40.23 -11.96 -0.62
C ILE A 82 41.49 -12.35 -1.41
N MET A 83 41.31 -12.74 -2.67
CA MET A 83 42.37 -13.24 -3.54
C MET A 83 42.91 -12.19 -4.50
N ALA A 84 42.50 -10.93 -4.36
CA ALA A 84 42.98 -9.84 -5.20
C ALA A 84 44.49 -9.59 -4.98
N ASP A 85 45.23 -9.50 -6.08
CA ASP A 85 46.68 -9.27 -6.06
C ASP A 85 47.04 -7.80 -5.78
N THR A 86 46.13 -6.87 -6.10
CA THR A 86 46.33 -5.42 -5.91
C THR A 86 45.37 -4.86 -4.86
N PRO A 87 45.77 -3.81 -4.11
CA PRO A 87 44.87 -3.09 -3.21
C PRO A 87 43.64 -2.52 -3.92
N GLU A 88 43.81 -2.05 -5.15
CA GLU A 88 42.73 -1.45 -5.95
C GLU A 88 41.65 -2.48 -6.31
N ASP A 89 42.06 -3.67 -6.77
CA ASP A 89 41.14 -4.78 -7.07
C ASP A 89 40.42 -5.21 -5.80
N ARG A 90 41.17 -5.36 -4.69
CA ARG A 90 40.60 -5.76 -3.40
C ARG A 90 39.50 -4.80 -2.96
N ASP A 91 39.77 -3.50 -2.99
CA ASP A 91 38.84 -2.48 -2.53
C ASP A 91 37.62 -2.39 -3.45
N TYR A 92 37.82 -2.55 -4.76
CA TYR A 92 36.74 -2.64 -5.76
C TYR A 92 35.78 -3.81 -5.46
N TYR A 93 36.30 -5.03 -5.33
CA TYR A 93 35.47 -6.20 -5.07
C TYR A 93 34.85 -6.19 -3.67
N ALA A 94 35.60 -5.72 -2.65
CA ALA A 94 35.09 -5.62 -1.28
C ALA A 94 33.89 -4.65 -1.21
N LYS A 95 33.97 -3.51 -1.90
CA LYS A 95 32.85 -2.56 -1.97
C LYS A 95 31.62 -3.17 -2.65
N ARG A 96 31.82 -3.88 -3.78
CA ARG A 96 30.72 -4.56 -4.49
C ARG A 96 30.10 -5.68 -3.64
N ALA A 97 30.92 -6.48 -2.97
CA ALA A 97 30.47 -7.51 -2.05
C ALA A 97 29.62 -6.89 -0.92
N ALA A 98 30.12 -5.84 -0.26
CA ALA A 98 29.41 -5.17 0.83
C ALA A 98 28.03 -4.63 0.39
N LEU A 99 27.96 -4.02 -0.80
CA LEU A 99 26.69 -3.54 -1.36
C LEU A 99 25.71 -4.68 -1.61
N HIS A 100 26.17 -5.76 -2.24
CA HIS A 100 25.35 -6.93 -2.52
C HIS A 100 24.83 -7.59 -1.24
N GLU A 101 25.71 -7.89 -0.28
CA GLU A 101 25.32 -8.49 1.01
C GLU A 101 24.34 -7.58 1.75
N HIS A 102 24.54 -6.26 1.73
CA HIS A 102 23.62 -5.32 2.35
C HIS A 102 22.23 -5.31 1.69
N GLU A 103 22.16 -5.39 0.36
CA GLU A 103 20.89 -5.51 -0.37
C GLU A 103 20.18 -6.83 -0.07
N MET A 104 20.93 -7.93 0.06
CA MET A 104 20.37 -9.23 0.46
C MET A 104 19.79 -9.18 1.87
N VAL A 105 20.53 -8.65 2.84
CA VAL A 105 20.05 -8.48 4.23
C VAL A 105 18.77 -7.63 4.28
N LYS A 106 18.67 -6.56 3.48
CA LYS A 106 17.43 -5.77 3.41
C LYS A 106 16.22 -6.61 2.98
N ARG A 107 16.39 -7.45 1.96
CA ARG A 107 15.32 -8.34 1.46
C ARG A 107 14.94 -9.39 2.49
N GLU A 108 15.91 -9.92 3.22
CA GLU A 108 15.67 -10.87 4.31
C GLU A 108 14.86 -10.21 5.45
N ILE A 109 15.22 -8.98 5.83
CA ILE A 109 14.47 -8.20 6.84
C ILE A 109 13.05 -7.92 6.36
N GLU A 110 12.86 -7.50 5.10
CA GLU A 110 11.53 -7.27 4.54
C GLU A 110 10.69 -8.56 4.54
N THR A 111 11.31 -9.69 4.21
CA THR A 111 10.64 -10.99 4.24
C THR A 111 10.26 -11.38 5.67
N ALA A 112 11.17 -11.22 6.63
CA ALA A 112 10.91 -11.48 8.04
C ALA A 112 9.78 -10.60 8.58
N LEU A 113 9.72 -9.32 8.17
CA LEU A 113 8.64 -8.41 8.52
C LEU A 113 7.29 -8.94 7.99
N ARG A 114 7.20 -9.28 6.70
CA ARG A 114 5.98 -9.83 6.10
C ARG A 114 5.53 -11.12 6.78
N ILE A 115 6.47 -12.02 7.09
CA ILE A 115 6.18 -13.24 7.85
C ILE A 115 5.64 -12.88 9.24
N SER A 116 6.24 -11.89 9.91
CA SER A 116 5.78 -11.42 11.23
C SER A 116 4.38 -10.80 11.17
N GLU A 117 4.06 -10.05 10.11
CA GLU A 117 2.72 -9.49 9.90
C GLU A 117 1.68 -10.61 9.70
N GLU A 118 2.02 -11.62 8.90
CA GLU A 118 1.16 -12.78 8.65
C GLU A 118 0.99 -13.70 9.86
N MET A 119 2.03 -13.81 10.69
CA MET A 119 1.99 -14.54 11.96
C MET A 119 1.50 -13.69 13.12
N SER A 120 1.17 -12.42 12.90
CA SER A 120 0.64 -11.58 13.96
C SER A 120 -0.69 -12.17 14.45
N GLY A 121 -0.88 -12.13 15.78
CA GLY A 121 -2.09 -12.67 16.40
C GLY A 121 -3.37 -12.05 15.82
N GLU A 122 -3.31 -10.77 15.41
CA GLU A 122 -4.43 -10.04 14.83
C GLU A 122 -4.81 -10.57 13.44
N VAL A 123 -3.86 -10.77 12.54
CA VAL A 123 -4.13 -11.32 11.18
C VAL A 123 -4.58 -12.78 11.26
N LEU A 124 -4.00 -13.57 12.16
CA LEU A 124 -4.43 -14.95 12.39
C LEU A 124 -5.86 -15.00 12.93
N MET A 125 -6.21 -14.14 13.89
CA MET A 125 -7.56 -14.01 14.41
C MET A 125 -8.54 -13.57 13.31
N GLU A 126 -8.20 -12.56 12.52
CA GLU A 126 -9.02 -12.10 11.40
C GLU A 126 -9.31 -13.22 10.40
N LYS A 127 -8.28 -14.00 10.01
CA LYS A 127 -8.43 -15.13 9.08
C LYS A 127 -9.29 -16.25 9.66
N MET A 128 -9.09 -16.61 10.93
CA MET A 128 -9.89 -17.63 11.61
C MET A 128 -11.35 -17.21 11.77
N THR A 129 -11.60 -15.93 12.04
CA THR A 129 -12.95 -15.36 12.09
C THR A 129 -13.60 -15.41 10.71
N ARG A 130 -12.96 -14.93 9.63
CA ARG A 130 -13.49 -15.03 8.25
C ARG A 130 -13.76 -16.47 7.83
N PHE A 131 -12.89 -17.40 8.21
CA PHE A 131 -13.08 -18.81 7.91
C PHE A 131 -14.30 -19.39 8.64
N THR A 132 -14.46 -19.08 9.92
CA THR A 132 -15.61 -19.49 10.73
C THR A 132 -16.91 -18.87 10.22
N ASP A 133 -16.85 -17.61 9.79
CA ASP A 133 -17.96 -16.88 9.18
C ASP A 133 -18.43 -17.53 7.87
N GLY A 134 -17.48 -17.90 7.00
CA GLY A 134 -17.76 -18.62 5.77
C GLY A 134 -18.39 -20.00 5.99
N LEU A 135 -18.03 -20.68 7.09
CA LEU A 135 -18.59 -21.98 7.45
C LEU A 135 -19.98 -21.88 8.09
N THR A 136 -20.21 -20.83 8.88
CA THR A 136 -21.48 -20.63 9.61
C THR A 136 -22.51 -19.81 8.82
N GLY A 137 -22.08 -19.12 7.76
CA GLY A 137 -22.91 -18.19 7.00
C GLY A 137 -23.20 -16.88 7.75
N ILE A 138 -22.50 -16.62 8.86
CA ILE A 138 -22.62 -15.42 9.68
C ILE A 138 -21.42 -14.53 9.32
N ASN A 139 -21.63 -13.31 8.84
CA ASN A 139 -20.52 -12.38 8.59
C ASN A 139 -20.25 -11.57 9.85
N THR A 140 -19.28 -11.97 10.66
CA THR A 140 -18.82 -11.28 11.86
C THR A 140 -17.61 -10.37 11.61
N THR A 141 -16.86 -10.58 10.53
CA THR A 141 -15.77 -9.67 10.13
C THR A 141 -16.20 -8.34 9.52
N ASP A 142 -17.34 -8.28 8.81
CA ASP A 142 -17.97 -7.02 8.38
C ASP A 142 -19.12 -6.61 9.31
N TYR A 143 -19.33 -7.33 10.41
CA TYR A 143 -20.26 -6.94 11.45
C TYR A 143 -19.70 -5.73 12.18
N LEU A 144 -20.15 -4.54 11.79
CA LEU A 144 -20.16 -3.40 12.69
C LEU A 144 -21.18 -3.75 13.78
N PRO A 145 -20.76 -3.92 15.05
CA PRO A 145 -21.72 -4.16 16.12
C PRO A 145 -22.74 -3.03 16.14
N ASP A 146 -23.97 -3.29 16.58
CA ASP A 146 -24.98 -2.23 16.77
C ASP A 146 -24.48 -1.11 17.70
N GLU A 147 -23.39 -1.34 18.44
CA GLU A 147 -22.61 -0.35 19.21
C GLU A 147 -21.82 0.66 18.34
N ARG A 148 -21.60 0.38 17.04
CA ARG A 148 -21.03 1.29 16.03
C ARG A 148 -22.08 1.90 15.08
N ASN A 149 -23.35 1.53 15.22
CA ASN A 149 -24.48 2.35 14.80
C ASN A 149 -25.53 2.36 15.92
N PRO A 150 -25.16 2.83 17.14
CA PRO A 150 -26.12 2.88 18.21
C PRO A 150 -27.22 3.81 17.75
N ALA A 151 -28.47 3.36 17.87
CA ALA A 151 -29.59 4.29 17.73
C ALA A 151 -29.28 5.47 18.66
N TRP A 152 -29.29 6.70 18.13
CA TRP A 152 -29.03 7.87 18.94
C TRP A 152 -30.00 7.92 20.12
N HIS A 153 -29.48 8.12 21.33
CA HIS A 153 -30.26 8.32 22.54
C HIS A 153 -30.12 9.75 23.05
N ASP A 154 -31.12 10.20 23.83
CA ASP A 154 -31.04 11.48 24.52
C ASP A 154 -29.86 11.47 25.50
N GLY A 155 -29.01 12.49 25.40
CA GLY A 155 -27.80 12.63 26.19
C GLY A 155 -26.53 12.07 25.55
N ASP A 156 -26.60 11.53 24.33
CA ASP A 156 -25.43 11.12 23.54
C ASP A 156 -24.64 12.31 22.99
N TRP A 157 -23.37 12.08 22.65
CA TRP A 157 -22.42 13.14 22.28
C TRP A 157 -21.83 12.86 20.91
N LEU A 158 -21.83 13.87 20.05
CA LEU A 158 -21.10 13.87 18.80
C LEU A 158 -19.81 14.68 18.98
N VAL A 159 -18.67 13.99 19.01
CA VAL A 159 -17.37 14.63 19.19
C VAL A 159 -16.57 14.58 17.88
N LEU A 160 -16.16 15.75 17.39
CA LEU A 160 -15.27 15.90 16.26
C LEU A 160 -13.88 16.31 16.74
N TYR A 161 -12.91 15.41 16.60
CA TYR A 161 -11.51 15.66 16.97
C TYR A 161 -10.70 16.10 15.75
N ILE A 162 -10.00 17.23 15.84
CA ILE A 162 -9.18 17.77 14.75
C ILE A 162 -7.81 18.23 15.26
N ASP A 163 -6.82 18.21 14.37
CA ASP A 163 -5.45 18.62 14.67
C ASP A 163 -4.97 19.76 13.74
N ASP A 164 -3.67 20.09 13.84
CA ASP A 164 -3.01 21.13 13.04
C ASP A 164 -3.22 20.97 11.51
N SER A 165 -3.57 19.78 11.01
CA SER A 165 -3.79 19.53 9.58
C SER A 165 -5.11 20.12 9.07
N CYS A 166 -6.06 20.44 9.96
CA CYS A 166 -7.45 20.73 9.59
C CYS A 166 -7.96 22.04 10.21
N LEU A 167 -7.28 23.15 9.95
CA LEU A 167 -7.63 24.47 10.52
C LEU A 167 -8.35 25.42 9.56
N THR A 168 -8.56 24.99 8.31
CA THR A 168 -9.11 25.82 7.22
C THR A 168 -10.60 25.59 6.99
N ALA A 169 -11.28 26.57 6.39
CA ALA A 169 -12.69 26.46 6.00
C ALA A 169 -12.97 25.25 5.09
N GLY A 170 -12.05 24.96 4.15
CA GLY A 170 -12.20 23.83 3.23
C GLY A 170 -12.17 22.48 3.95
N CYS A 171 -11.33 22.34 4.97
CA CYS A 171 -11.28 21.13 5.79
C CYS A 171 -12.50 21.00 6.69
N MET A 172 -12.86 22.06 7.44
CA MET A 172 -14.06 22.08 8.28
C MET A 172 -15.34 21.81 7.48
N GLY A 173 -15.43 22.34 6.26
CA GLY A 173 -16.59 22.16 5.39
C GLY A 173 -16.94 20.70 5.13
N GLN A 174 -15.94 19.81 5.08
CA GLN A 174 -16.13 18.39 4.81
C GLN A 174 -16.95 17.66 5.90
N PHE A 175 -16.93 18.17 7.13
CA PHE A 175 -17.64 17.59 8.27
C PHE A 175 -19.03 18.20 8.49
N THR A 176 -19.42 19.20 7.70
CA THR A 176 -20.71 19.88 7.87
C THR A 176 -21.92 18.94 7.79
N PRO A 177 -22.00 17.99 6.84
CA PRO A 177 -23.11 17.03 6.81
C PRO A 177 -23.16 16.16 8.07
N GLN A 178 -22.01 15.71 8.55
CA GLN A 178 -21.93 14.86 9.74
C GLN A 178 -22.36 15.65 11.00
N MET A 179 -21.93 16.90 11.13
CA MET A 179 -22.27 17.74 12.29
C MET A 179 -23.73 18.20 12.28
N LYS A 180 -24.37 18.31 11.11
CA LYS A 180 -25.78 18.72 11.00
C LYS A 180 -26.75 17.55 11.03
N ASP A 181 -26.47 16.52 10.26
CA ASP A 181 -27.50 15.58 9.80
C ASP A 181 -27.39 14.18 10.44
N THR A 182 -26.30 13.88 11.16
CA THR A 182 -26.11 12.55 11.76
C THR A 182 -27.06 12.29 12.92
N ILE A 183 -27.36 13.31 13.74
CA ILE A 183 -28.24 13.18 14.91
C ILE A 183 -29.71 13.37 14.45
N PRO A 184 -30.60 12.39 14.68
CA PRO A 184 -32.03 12.51 14.38
C PRO A 184 -32.65 13.71 15.10
N ALA A 185 -33.56 14.42 14.43
CA ALA A 185 -34.16 15.66 14.95
C ALA A 185 -34.92 15.50 16.28
N ASN A 186 -35.32 14.27 16.62
CA ASN A 186 -36.02 13.93 17.85
C ASN A 186 -35.11 13.53 19.01
N ILE A 187 -33.78 13.54 18.82
CA ILE A 187 -32.80 13.18 19.84
C ILE A 187 -32.03 14.41 20.32
N LYS A 188 -31.94 14.57 21.64
CA LYS A 188 -31.15 15.62 22.30
C LYS A 188 -29.74 15.13 22.54
N ALA A 189 -28.85 15.38 21.59
CA ALA A 189 -27.42 15.08 21.70
C ALA A 189 -26.56 16.35 21.59
N GLU A 190 -25.51 16.42 22.41
CA GLU A 190 -24.55 17.52 22.43
C GLU A 190 -23.49 17.33 21.34
N ARG A 191 -22.97 18.44 20.78
CA ARG A 191 -21.92 18.42 19.77
C ARG A 191 -20.70 19.13 20.32
N VAL A 192 -19.52 18.54 20.20
CA VAL A 192 -18.28 19.15 20.69
C VAL A 192 -17.20 19.02 19.62
N LEU A 193 -16.52 20.12 19.33
CA LEU A 193 -15.32 20.11 18.51
C LEU A 193 -14.10 20.19 19.43
N VAL A 194 -13.21 19.20 19.36
CA VAL A 194 -11.97 19.16 20.14
C VAL A 194 -10.81 19.49 19.21
N LEU A 195 -10.12 20.59 19.52
CA LEU A 195 -9.01 21.14 18.75
C LEU A 195 -7.67 20.79 19.42
N ASN A 196 -6.97 19.83 18.85
CA ASN A 196 -5.60 19.49 19.22
C ASN A 196 -4.60 20.23 18.32
N SER A 197 -4.55 21.54 18.51
CA SER A 197 -3.69 22.42 17.72
C SER A 197 -3.16 23.55 18.58
N LYS A 198 -1.90 23.93 18.32
CA LYS A 198 -1.31 25.15 18.91
C LYS A 198 -1.68 26.41 18.12
N LEU A 199 -2.20 26.24 16.91
CA LEU A 199 -2.63 27.31 16.01
C LEU A 199 -4.15 27.49 16.10
N PRO A 200 -4.65 28.74 16.06
CA PRO A 200 -6.08 29.00 16.07
C PRO A 200 -6.72 28.56 14.75
N LEU A 201 -8.03 28.33 14.79
CA LEU A 201 -8.84 28.16 13.59
C LEU A 201 -8.79 29.43 12.73
N THR A 202 -8.83 29.25 11.41
CA THR A 202 -8.99 30.38 10.51
C THR A 202 -10.38 31.02 10.68
N ALA A 203 -10.50 32.33 10.44
CA ALA A 203 -11.81 33.01 10.50
C ALA A 203 -12.87 32.36 9.57
N GLY A 204 -12.43 31.79 8.44
CA GLY A 204 -13.31 31.01 7.56
C GLY A 204 -13.77 29.68 8.17
N ALA A 205 -12.90 28.98 8.89
CA ALA A 205 -13.26 27.77 9.64
C ALA A 205 -14.27 28.08 10.75
N GLU A 206 -14.06 29.16 11.51
CA GLU A 206 -15.02 29.60 12.54
C GLU A 206 -16.38 29.96 11.94
N ALA A 207 -16.41 30.59 10.77
CA ALA A 207 -17.65 30.89 10.06
C ALA A 207 -18.41 29.62 9.66
N VAL A 208 -17.71 28.56 9.23
CA VAL A 208 -18.33 27.25 8.93
C VAL A 208 -18.93 26.63 10.19
N ILE A 209 -18.19 26.61 11.30
CA ILE A 209 -18.64 26.04 12.58
C ILE A 209 -19.89 26.78 13.09
N LYS A 210 -19.96 28.11 12.93
CA LYS A 210 -21.15 28.90 13.29
C LYS A 210 -22.41 28.53 12.51
N THR A 211 -22.29 27.83 11.38
CA THR A 211 -23.45 27.32 10.65
C THR A 211 -23.99 26.01 11.21
N TRP A 212 -23.24 25.34 12.09
CA TRP A 212 -23.63 24.09 12.73
C TRP A 212 -24.57 24.38 13.92
N PRO A 213 -25.35 23.40 14.38
CA PRO A 213 -26.03 23.48 15.68
C PRO A 213 -25.01 23.77 16.79
N GLU A 214 -25.44 24.30 17.93
CA GLU A 214 -24.55 24.71 19.03
C GLU A 214 -23.43 23.68 19.29
N THR A 215 -22.21 24.04 18.89
CA THR A 215 -21.02 23.19 18.92
C THR A 215 -19.88 23.97 19.56
N PRO A 216 -19.68 23.88 20.89
CA PRO A 216 -18.51 24.45 21.54
C PRO A 216 -17.20 23.90 20.96
N VAL A 217 -16.22 24.80 20.84
CA VAL A 217 -14.84 24.47 20.49
C VAL A 217 -14.04 24.36 21.78
N GLN A 218 -13.49 23.19 22.06
CA GLN A 218 -12.65 22.90 23.22
C GLN A 218 -11.22 22.65 22.76
N LEU A 219 -10.25 23.22 23.46
CA LEU A 219 -8.84 22.89 23.22
C LEU A 219 -8.52 21.54 23.86
N TYR A 220 -7.72 20.74 23.16
CA TYR A 220 -7.24 19.47 23.70
C TYR A 220 -6.24 19.73 24.83
N ASP A 221 -6.57 19.26 26.05
CA ASP A 221 -5.65 19.24 27.19
C ASP A 221 -5.14 17.81 27.42
N PRO A 222 -3.84 17.53 27.22
CA PRO A 222 -3.26 16.20 27.39
C PRO A 222 -3.06 15.77 28.86
N ILE A 223 -3.27 16.65 29.85
CA ILE A 223 -2.98 16.38 31.27
C ILE A 223 -4.26 16.22 32.11
N GLU A 224 -5.44 16.66 31.64
CA GLU A 224 -6.65 16.55 32.45
C GLU A 224 -7.34 15.18 32.36
N HIS A 225 -7.30 14.46 33.48
CA HIS A 225 -8.16 13.35 33.86
C HIS A 225 -9.63 13.77 34.05
N HIS A 226 -10.26 14.46 33.11
CA HIS A 226 -11.66 14.84 33.22
C HIS A 226 -12.37 14.62 31.90
N TYR A 227 -13.18 13.56 31.86
CA TYR A 227 -14.36 13.44 31.01
C TYR A 227 -14.97 14.84 30.87
N LEU A 228 -14.88 15.39 29.66
CA LEU A 228 -15.52 16.59 29.15
C LEU A 228 -16.38 17.29 30.21
N GLN A 229 -15.76 18.15 31.01
CA GLN A 229 -16.46 18.81 32.10
C GLN A 229 -17.40 19.89 31.56
N ARG A 230 -18.67 19.80 31.97
CA ARG A 230 -19.69 20.81 31.79
C ARG A 230 -19.31 22.09 32.55
N GLY A 231 -19.08 23.16 31.81
CA GLY A 231 -19.41 24.52 32.23
C GLY A 231 -18.40 25.24 33.13
N GLY A 232 -17.77 26.25 32.52
CA GLY A 232 -17.40 27.52 33.15
C GLY A 232 -17.81 28.64 32.21
#